data_AF-A0A9F5JAL5-F1
#
_entry.id   AF-A0A9F5JAL5-F1
#
_cell.length_a   1.000
_cell.length_b   1.000
_cell.length_c   1.000
_cell.angle_alpha   90.00
_cell.angle_beta   90.00
_cell.angle_gamma   90.00
#
_symmetry.space_group_name_H-M   'P 1'
#
loop_
_entity.id
_entity.type
_entity.pdbx_description
1 polymer ?
#
loop_
_entity_poly.entity_id
_entity_poly.type
_entity_poly.pdbx_seq_one_letter_code
_entity_poly.pdbx_strand_id
1 'polypeptide(L)'
;MAEKTVHLGPASQHSLPDGTCNMPSLPDRMGWVDLTGVRQSLRNPYFWRAVFGLHHLYHHGYYTIKSDIKAIIIHARFRSDTYENDVALFKLQNPVTYNDYIQPVCLPHSLLFLSNDTPCYITGWGSTKEEGHSKYILQEAQVVVIPQYICNRYDWYAGAITWNMLCAGSESGDVDSCQGDSGGPLMCYFQEFTKYYLVGITSFGVGCGRPKLPGIYVRLINYRNWAQTLSLSSRTTTVNIHNVLILLIIRWITFHISL
;
A
#
# COMPACT_ATOMS: atom_id res chain seq x y z
N MET A 1 -21.63 1.70 -5.44
CA MET A 1 -20.52 1.68 -4.45
C MET A 1 -19.29 1.21 -5.19
N ALA A 2 -18.14 1.84 -4.98
CA ALA A 2 -16.87 1.41 -5.56
C ALA A 2 -16.17 0.49 -4.57
N GLU A 3 -15.73 -0.68 -5.02
CA GLU A 3 -14.95 -1.60 -4.19
C GLU A 3 -13.50 -1.52 -4.66
N LYS A 4 -12.57 -1.22 -3.74
CA LYS A 4 -11.13 -1.44 -3.95
C LYS A 4 -10.70 -2.51 -2.97
N THR A 5 -9.96 -3.49 -3.46
CA THR A 5 -9.24 -4.36 -2.55
C THR A 5 -8.16 -3.53 -1.88
N VAL A 6 -8.25 -3.41 -0.55
CA VAL A 6 -7.21 -2.77 0.26
C VAL A 6 -6.28 -3.87 0.69
N HIS A 7 -5.04 -3.83 0.23
CA HIS A 7 -4.08 -4.87 0.52
C HIS A 7 -3.51 -4.66 1.92
N LEU A 8 -4.00 -5.44 2.89
CA LEU A 8 -3.33 -5.62 4.17
C LEU A 8 -2.31 -6.77 4.14
N GLY A 9 -2.31 -7.65 3.12
CA GLY A 9 -1.33 -8.73 2.93
C GLY A 9 -1.87 -10.14 3.17
N PRO A 10 -1.03 -11.16 2.91
CA PRO A 10 -0.75 -11.61 1.56
C PRO A 10 -1.95 -12.37 0.96
N ALA A 11 -2.03 -12.30 -0.36
CA ALA A 11 -3.00 -13.04 -1.16
C ALA A 11 -2.29 -14.15 -1.97
N SER A 12 -1.13 -14.63 -1.52
CA SER A 12 -0.43 -15.78 -2.16
C SER A 12 -0.67 -17.06 -1.37
N GLN A 13 -0.74 -18.18 -2.08
CA GLN A 13 -1.00 -19.51 -1.50
C GLN A 13 0.17 -20.06 -0.65
N HIS A 14 1.22 -19.26 -0.41
CA HIS A 14 2.51 -19.70 0.15
C HIS A 14 2.96 -18.98 1.43
N SER A 15 2.09 -18.20 2.09
CA SER A 15 2.45 -17.57 3.37
C SER A 15 2.43 -18.57 4.53
N LEU A 16 3.58 -18.74 5.19
CA LEU A 16 3.77 -19.61 6.37
C LEU A 16 3.03 -19.07 7.61
N PRO A 17 2.67 -19.94 8.60
CA PRO A 17 1.77 -19.60 9.69
C PRO A 17 2.34 -18.69 10.79
N ASP A 18 3.63 -18.33 10.76
CA ASP A 18 4.30 -17.56 11.83
C ASP A 18 4.49 -16.06 11.48
N GLY A 19 3.57 -15.51 10.67
CA GLY A 19 3.63 -14.21 9.99
C GLY A 19 3.58 -12.95 10.85
N THR A 20 4.19 -12.92 12.03
CA THR A 20 4.28 -11.69 12.83
C THR A 20 5.32 -10.71 12.24
N CYS A 21 4.87 -9.61 11.64
CA CYS A 21 5.76 -8.51 11.26
C CYS A 21 6.10 -7.69 12.52
N ASN A 22 7.32 -7.84 13.07
CA ASN A 22 7.79 -7.17 14.30
C ASN A 22 8.11 -5.66 14.14
N MET A 23 7.47 -4.99 13.19
CA MET A 23 7.74 -3.60 12.86
C MET A 23 6.50 -2.76 13.08
N PRO A 24 6.61 -1.44 13.34
CA PRO A 24 5.42 -0.61 13.42
C PRO A 24 4.77 -0.63 12.04
N SER A 25 3.78 -1.50 11.91
CA SER A 25 2.81 -1.49 10.84
C SER A 25 2.26 -0.08 10.73
N LEU A 26 1.72 0.24 9.56
CA LEU A 26 0.70 1.28 9.49
C LEU A 26 -0.22 1.17 10.72
N PRO A 27 -0.63 2.29 11.36
CA PRO A 27 -1.50 2.26 12.53
C PRO A 27 -2.61 1.24 12.33
N ASP A 28 -2.91 0.43 13.36
CA ASP A 28 -4.02 -0.52 13.32
C ASP A 28 -5.22 0.20 12.70
N ARG A 29 -5.66 -0.26 11.52
CA ARG A 29 -6.68 0.34 10.61
C ARG A 29 -6.15 1.16 9.41
N MET A 30 -4.89 1.13 9.03
CA MET A 30 -4.45 1.82 7.81
C MET A 30 -3.97 0.83 6.75
N GLY A 31 -4.36 1.06 5.49
CA GLY A 31 -3.91 0.30 4.32
C GLY A 31 -3.46 1.22 3.18
N TRP A 32 -2.44 0.79 2.46
CA TRP A 32 -1.88 1.51 1.30
C TRP A 32 -2.72 1.28 0.05
N VAL A 33 -2.93 2.33 -0.74
CA VAL A 33 -3.55 2.28 -2.06
C VAL A 33 -2.91 3.34 -2.96
N ASP A 34 -3.10 3.23 -4.27
CA ASP A 34 -2.81 4.30 -5.23
C ASP A 34 -4.09 5.09 -5.59
N LEU A 35 -3.93 6.12 -6.42
CA LEU A 35 -4.99 7.00 -6.91
C LEU A 35 -5.21 6.90 -8.41
N THR A 36 -4.47 6.05 -9.12
CA THR A 36 -4.69 5.82 -10.55
C THR A 36 -6.14 5.34 -10.80
N GLY A 37 -6.79 5.95 -11.79
CA GLY A 37 -8.21 5.71 -12.11
C GLY A 37 -9.22 6.26 -11.10
N VAL A 38 -8.79 6.83 -9.95
CA VAL A 38 -9.69 7.40 -8.94
C VAL A 38 -10.10 8.83 -9.31
N ARG A 39 -11.34 8.97 -9.82
CA ARG A 39 -11.94 10.28 -10.10
C ARG A 39 -12.09 11.11 -8.82
N GLN A 40 -12.08 12.44 -8.94
CA GLN A 40 -12.19 13.35 -7.80
C GLN A 40 -13.49 13.14 -6.99
N SER A 41 -14.59 12.74 -7.65
CA SER A 41 -15.86 12.36 -7.01
C SER A 41 -15.78 11.09 -6.16
N LEU A 42 -14.81 10.22 -6.42
CA LEU A 42 -14.52 9.00 -5.67
C LEU A 42 -13.53 9.24 -4.53
N ARG A 43 -13.31 10.48 -4.09
CA ARG A 43 -12.48 10.76 -2.88
C ARG A 43 -13.28 10.73 -1.58
N ASN A 44 -14.60 10.55 -1.65
CA ASN A 44 -15.45 10.42 -0.48
C ASN A 44 -15.37 8.99 0.11
N PRO A 45 -14.93 8.81 1.37
CA PRO A 45 -14.83 7.50 2.02
C PRO A 45 -16.13 6.68 1.98
N TYR A 46 -17.30 7.33 1.97
CA TYR A 46 -18.61 6.68 1.95
C TYR A 46 -18.81 5.76 0.73
N PHE A 47 -18.15 6.03 -0.40
CA PHE A 47 -18.29 5.21 -1.59
C PHE A 47 -17.43 3.95 -1.58
N TRP A 48 -16.53 3.81 -0.60
CA TRP A 48 -15.54 2.74 -0.55
C TRP A 48 -15.79 1.76 0.57
N ARG A 49 -15.47 0.51 0.28
CA ARG A 49 -15.29 -0.54 1.28
C ARG A 49 -13.97 -1.23 1.02
N ALA A 50 -13.28 -1.59 2.10
CA ALA A 50 -12.19 -2.55 2.05
C ALA A 50 -12.77 -3.96 2.19
N VAL A 51 -12.30 -4.89 1.36
CA VAL A 51 -12.66 -6.31 1.46
C VAL A 51 -11.39 -7.14 1.60
N PHE A 52 -11.35 -8.00 2.61
CA PHE A 52 -10.19 -8.80 3.01
C PHE A 52 -10.50 -10.29 2.89
N GLY A 53 -9.47 -11.11 2.66
CA GLY A 53 -9.62 -12.56 2.53
C GLY A 53 -10.46 -12.94 1.31
N LEU A 54 -10.16 -12.34 0.15
CA LEU A 54 -10.78 -12.71 -1.12
C LEU A 54 -9.80 -13.50 -1.97
N HIS A 55 -10.29 -14.59 -2.55
CA HIS A 55 -9.65 -15.28 -3.68
C HIS A 55 -10.46 -15.11 -4.97
N HIS A 56 -11.79 -15.14 -4.86
CA HIS A 56 -12.72 -14.89 -5.96
C HIS A 56 -13.53 -13.60 -5.73
N LEU A 57 -13.55 -12.67 -6.69
CA LEU A 57 -14.19 -11.35 -6.53
C LEU A 57 -15.66 -11.40 -6.08
N TYR A 58 -16.41 -12.38 -6.59
CA TYR A 58 -17.86 -12.51 -6.33
C TYR A 58 -18.25 -13.63 -5.37
N HIS A 59 -17.30 -14.50 -4.96
CA HIS A 59 -17.60 -15.61 -4.06
C HIS A 59 -16.88 -15.36 -2.74
N HIS A 60 -17.64 -14.85 -1.77
CA HIS A 60 -17.13 -14.45 -0.46
C HIS A 60 -17.24 -15.64 0.50
N GLY A 61 -16.14 -15.97 1.16
CA GLY A 61 -16.08 -17.05 2.15
C GLY A 61 -16.49 -16.58 3.54
N TYR A 62 -16.65 -17.51 4.49
CA TYR A 62 -16.89 -17.17 5.90
C TYR A 62 -15.74 -16.37 6.54
N TYR A 63 -14.54 -16.47 5.96
CA TYR A 63 -13.33 -15.76 6.36
C TYR A 63 -13.22 -14.35 5.76
N THR A 64 -14.10 -13.98 4.82
CA THR A 64 -14.07 -12.67 4.15
C THR A 64 -14.60 -11.58 5.07
N ILE A 65 -13.84 -10.50 5.24
CA ILE A 65 -14.24 -9.35 6.06
C ILE A 65 -14.43 -8.12 5.18
N LYS A 66 -15.57 -7.45 5.33
CA LYS A 66 -15.85 -6.13 4.73
C LYS A 66 -15.73 -5.06 5.81
N SER A 67 -14.99 -3.99 5.52
CA SER A 67 -14.78 -2.88 6.45
C SER A 67 -15.02 -1.54 5.76
N ASP A 68 -15.76 -0.66 6.44
CA ASP A 68 -16.02 0.69 5.97
C ASP A 68 -14.77 1.57 6.08
N ILE A 69 -14.64 2.52 5.16
CA ILE A 69 -13.54 3.47 5.14
C ILE A 69 -13.94 4.73 5.94
N LYS A 70 -13.19 5.02 6.99
CA LYS A 70 -13.33 6.24 7.81
C LYS A 70 -12.77 7.47 7.10
N ALA A 71 -11.60 7.31 6.47
CA ALA A 71 -10.92 8.41 5.79
C ALA A 71 -10.01 7.90 4.67
N ILE A 72 -9.84 8.72 3.65
CA ILE A 72 -8.87 8.53 2.58
C ILE A 72 -7.87 9.68 2.69
N ILE A 73 -6.61 9.36 2.95
CA ILE A 73 -5.54 10.34 3.16
C ILE A 73 -4.65 10.30 1.92
N ILE A 74 -4.79 11.32 1.08
CA ILE A 74 -4.02 11.46 -0.17
C ILE A 74 -2.71 12.18 0.12
N HIS A 75 -1.61 11.72 -0.49
CA HIS A 75 -0.35 12.44 -0.39
C HIS A 75 -0.49 13.86 -0.97
N ALA A 76 -0.15 14.88 -0.18
CA ALA A 76 -0.44 16.29 -0.52
C ALA A 76 0.26 16.80 -1.78
N ARG A 77 1.33 16.11 -2.21
CA ARG A 77 2.10 16.41 -3.42
C ARG A 77 1.81 15.46 -4.59
N PHE A 78 0.67 14.75 -4.56
CA PHE A 78 0.25 13.93 -5.69
C PHE A 78 0.05 14.78 -6.94
N ARG A 79 0.63 14.34 -8.06
CA ARG A 79 0.53 14.96 -9.38
C ARG A 79 -0.09 13.99 -10.37
N SER A 80 -1.28 14.30 -10.87
CA SER A 80 -2.02 13.42 -11.78
C SER A 80 -1.47 13.37 -13.20
N ASP A 81 -0.66 14.35 -13.60
CA ASP A 81 -0.04 14.42 -14.93
C ASP A 81 1.18 13.50 -15.05
N THR A 82 1.93 13.31 -13.98
CA THR A 82 3.15 12.49 -13.94
C THR A 82 3.04 11.25 -13.05
N TYR A 83 1.92 11.08 -12.35
CA TYR A 83 1.73 10.10 -11.27
C TYR A 83 2.78 10.19 -10.15
N GLU A 84 3.41 11.36 -9.99
CA GLU A 84 4.35 11.60 -8.90
C GLU A 84 3.60 11.62 -7.57
N ASN A 85 4.11 10.91 -6.56
CA ASN A 85 3.42 10.65 -5.30
C ASN A 85 2.01 10.04 -5.42
N ASP A 86 1.83 9.07 -6.33
CA ASP A 86 0.58 8.31 -6.49
C ASP A 86 0.30 7.35 -5.34
N VAL A 87 0.14 7.88 -4.13
CA VAL A 87 -0.08 7.10 -2.92
C VAL A 87 -1.10 7.74 -1.99
N ALA A 88 -1.93 6.89 -1.40
CA ALA A 88 -2.89 7.25 -0.38
C ALA A 88 -3.00 6.16 0.69
N LEU A 89 -3.56 6.55 1.84
CA LEU A 89 -3.87 5.64 2.93
C LEU A 89 -5.38 5.59 3.15
N PHE A 90 -5.93 4.39 3.18
CA PHE A 90 -7.28 4.14 3.64
C PHE A 90 -7.25 3.88 5.15
N LYS A 91 -7.95 4.71 5.91
CA LYS A 91 -8.20 4.48 7.33
C LYS A 91 -9.52 3.73 7.47
N LEU A 92 -9.47 2.51 7.99
CA LEU A 92 -10.65 1.70 8.29
C LEU A 92 -11.41 2.29 9.49
N GLN A 93 -12.72 2.14 9.46
CA GLN A 93 -13.58 2.51 10.59
C GLN A 93 -13.26 1.66 11.81
N ASN A 94 -13.19 0.35 11.61
CA ASN A 94 -12.91 -0.66 12.64
C ASN A 94 -11.66 -1.46 12.28
N PRO A 95 -10.92 -1.96 13.29
CA PRO A 95 -9.80 -2.86 13.06
C PRO A 95 -10.32 -4.17 12.46
N VAL A 96 -9.45 -4.88 11.75
CA VAL A 96 -9.75 -6.16 11.11
C VAL A 96 -9.13 -7.27 11.95
N THR A 97 -9.91 -8.32 12.21
CA THR A 97 -9.40 -9.51 12.89
C THR A 97 -8.62 -10.36 11.90
N TYR A 98 -7.39 -10.74 12.26
CA TYR A 98 -6.56 -11.61 11.44
C TYR A 98 -7.02 -13.08 11.54
N ASN A 99 -6.83 -13.81 10.44
CA ASN A 99 -7.10 -15.23 10.31
C ASN A 99 -6.18 -15.83 9.24
N ASP A 100 -6.29 -17.11 8.94
CA ASP A 100 -5.41 -17.80 7.98
C ASP A 100 -5.44 -17.20 6.56
N TYR A 101 -6.47 -16.40 6.23
CA TYR A 101 -6.68 -15.74 4.94
C TYR A 101 -6.49 -14.21 4.98
N ILE A 102 -6.26 -13.63 6.17
CA ILE A 102 -6.09 -12.20 6.40
C ILE A 102 -4.90 -12.02 7.34
N GLN A 103 -3.75 -11.65 6.78
CA GLN A 103 -2.52 -11.43 7.53
C GLN A 103 -1.87 -10.10 7.11
N PRO A 104 -1.13 -9.42 7.99
CA PRO A 104 -0.38 -8.23 7.59
C PRO A 104 0.80 -8.59 6.68
N VAL A 105 1.11 -7.75 5.69
CA VAL A 105 2.40 -7.80 4.94
C VAL A 105 3.43 -6.90 5.62
N CYS A 106 4.70 -7.30 5.61
CA CYS A 106 5.75 -6.53 6.25
C CYS A 106 6.14 -5.32 5.41
N LEU A 107 6.55 -4.24 6.08
CA LEU A 107 7.07 -3.03 5.44
C LEU A 107 8.59 -2.92 5.68
N PRO A 108 9.37 -2.50 4.67
CA PRO A 108 10.82 -2.36 4.82
C PRO A 108 11.19 -1.32 5.89
N HIS A 109 12.18 -1.61 6.74
CA HIS A 109 12.71 -0.66 7.74
C HIS A 109 13.66 0.35 7.14
N SER A 110 14.51 -0.15 6.26
CA SER A 110 15.55 0.58 5.56
C SER A 110 15.44 0.25 4.08
N LEU A 111 16.30 0.88 3.27
CA LEU A 111 16.52 0.42 1.91
C LEU A 111 16.90 -1.07 1.96
N LEU A 112 16.06 -1.91 1.36
CA LEU A 112 16.38 -3.31 1.14
C LEU A 112 17.16 -3.41 -0.16
N PHE A 113 18.22 -4.22 -0.15
CA PHE A 113 18.93 -4.53 -1.37
C PHE A 113 18.06 -5.49 -2.19
N LEU A 114 17.53 -5.01 -3.30
CA LEU A 114 16.76 -5.79 -4.26
C LEU A 114 17.71 -6.21 -5.37
N SER A 115 18.28 -7.41 -5.24
CA SER A 115 19.04 -8.03 -6.31
C SER A 115 18.10 -8.65 -7.35
N ASN A 116 18.61 -8.95 -8.54
CA ASN A 116 17.86 -9.72 -9.54
C ASN A 116 17.45 -11.11 -9.04
N ASP A 117 18.17 -11.66 -8.05
CA ASP A 117 17.89 -12.95 -7.44
C ASP A 117 16.83 -12.88 -6.33
N THR A 118 16.38 -11.67 -5.96
CA THR A 118 15.31 -11.50 -4.96
C THR A 118 13.96 -11.76 -5.62
N PRO A 119 13.24 -12.85 -5.29
CA PRO A 119 11.98 -13.16 -5.96
C PRO A 119 10.90 -12.17 -5.51
N CYS A 120 10.34 -11.45 -6.47
CA CYS A 120 9.25 -10.52 -6.26
C CYS A 120 8.00 -10.97 -7.01
N TYR A 121 6.84 -10.68 -6.44
CA TYR A 121 5.55 -11.11 -6.91
C TYR A 121 4.57 -9.94 -6.91
N ILE A 122 3.75 -9.92 -7.94
CA ILE A 122 2.57 -9.08 -8.02
C ILE A 122 1.34 -9.95 -7.96
N THR A 123 0.26 -9.45 -7.36
CA THR A 123 -1.01 -10.15 -7.30
C THR A 123 -2.16 -9.21 -7.61
N GLY A 124 -3.20 -9.75 -8.25
CA GLY A 124 -4.36 -8.95 -8.60
C GLY A 124 -5.39 -9.70 -9.45
N TRP A 125 -6.47 -8.98 -9.74
CA TRP A 125 -7.59 -9.45 -10.56
C TRP A 125 -7.72 -8.67 -11.87
N GLY A 126 -6.73 -7.84 -12.19
CA GLY A 126 -6.64 -7.13 -13.45
C GLY A 126 -6.54 -8.08 -14.65
N SER A 127 -6.44 -7.49 -15.83
CA SER A 127 -6.34 -8.29 -17.04
C SER A 127 -4.99 -9.02 -17.13
N THR A 128 -4.98 -10.23 -17.67
CA THR A 128 -3.74 -10.97 -17.93
C THR A 128 -3.12 -10.66 -19.29
N LYS A 129 -3.72 -9.71 -20.03
CA LYS A 129 -3.24 -9.26 -21.34
C LYS A 129 -3.78 -7.86 -21.60
N GLU A 130 -3.02 -7.07 -22.35
CA GLU A 130 -3.44 -5.72 -22.71
C GLU A 130 -4.81 -5.76 -23.42
N GLU A 131 -5.70 -4.82 -23.05
CA GLU A 131 -7.10 -4.75 -23.53
C GLU A 131 -7.97 -5.99 -23.23
N GLY A 132 -7.49 -6.90 -22.38
CA GLY A 132 -8.25 -8.06 -21.97
C GLY A 132 -9.26 -7.77 -20.85
N HIS A 133 -9.99 -8.81 -20.46
CA HIS A 133 -10.90 -8.75 -19.32
C HIS A 133 -10.19 -9.07 -18.01
N SER A 134 -10.66 -8.44 -16.93
CA SER A 134 -10.30 -8.78 -15.55
C SER A 134 -10.62 -10.23 -15.22
N LYS A 135 -9.87 -10.79 -14.26
CA LYS A 135 -10.09 -12.16 -13.76
C LYS A 135 -10.98 -12.14 -12.54
N TYR A 136 -11.72 -13.21 -12.33
CA TYR A 136 -12.51 -13.39 -11.11
C TYR A 136 -11.71 -14.07 -10.01
N ILE A 137 -10.79 -14.96 -10.39
CA ILE A 137 -9.85 -15.63 -9.49
C ILE A 137 -8.57 -14.81 -9.43
N LEU A 138 -8.04 -14.62 -8.22
CA LEU A 138 -6.80 -13.89 -8.01
C LEU A 138 -5.65 -14.54 -8.78
N GLN A 139 -4.89 -13.71 -9.48
CA GLN A 139 -3.69 -14.13 -10.18
C GLN A 139 -2.44 -13.70 -9.41
N GLU A 140 -1.35 -14.43 -9.62
CA GLU A 140 -0.01 -14.03 -9.20
C GLU A 140 0.96 -14.16 -10.35
N ALA A 141 1.98 -13.32 -10.36
CA ALA A 141 3.09 -13.43 -11.30
C ALA A 141 4.40 -13.02 -10.63
N GLN A 142 5.46 -13.77 -10.94
CA GLN A 142 6.80 -13.41 -10.51
C GLN A 142 7.38 -12.35 -11.45
N VAL A 143 7.98 -11.31 -10.89
CA VAL A 143 8.59 -10.20 -11.62
C VAL A 143 9.99 -9.90 -11.08
N VAL A 144 10.79 -9.19 -11.87
CA VAL A 144 12.09 -8.67 -11.45
C VAL A 144 11.98 -7.17 -11.25
N VAL A 145 12.60 -6.64 -10.20
CA VAL A 145 12.74 -5.20 -10.01
C VAL A 145 13.86 -4.70 -10.92
N ILE A 146 13.52 -3.80 -11.82
CA ILE A 146 14.44 -3.27 -12.81
C ILE A 146 15.07 -1.98 -12.27
N PRO A 147 16.42 -1.86 -12.28
CA PRO A 147 17.10 -0.65 -11.86
C PRO A 147 16.61 0.60 -12.62
N GLN A 148 16.41 1.69 -11.86
CA GLN A 148 15.84 2.92 -12.40
C GLN A 148 16.63 3.48 -13.59
N TYR A 149 17.96 3.35 -13.60
CA TYR A 149 18.79 3.83 -14.71
C TYR A 149 18.55 3.05 -16.02
N ILE A 150 18.15 1.76 -15.94
CA ILE A 150 17.73 0.97 -17.10
C ILE A 150 16.34 1.44 -17.54
N CYS A 151 15.42 1.58 -16.58
CA CYS A 151 14.04 2.00 -16.84
C CYS A 151 13.96 3.40 -17.49
N ASN A 152 14.90 4.28 -17.18
CA ASN A 152 15.02 5.62 -17.74
C ASN A 152 15.90 5.73 -19.00
N ARG A 153 16.30 4.62 -19.62
CA ARG A 153 16.93 4.68 -20.94
C ARG A 153 16.04 5.39 -21.95
N TYR A 154 16.67 5.97 -22.97
CA TYR A 154 15.97 6.75 -24.00
C TYR A 154 14.89 5.95 -24.73
N ASP A 155 15.12 4.66 -24.97
CA ASP A 155 14.17 3.75 -25.64
C ASP A 155 13.18 3.05 -24.68
N TRP A 156 13.12 3.51 -23.42
CA TRP A 156 12.22 3.04 -22.38
C TRP A 156 11.33 4.22 -21.93
N TYR A 157 11.42 4.65 -20.66
CA TYR A 157 10.67 5.79 -20.14
C TYR A 157 11.38 7.14 -20.27
N ALA A 158 12.56 7.19 -20.89
CA ALA A 158 13.27 8.42 -21.27
C ALA A 158 13.40 9.47 -20.14
N GLY A 159 13.67 9.02 -18.91
CA GLY A 159 13.87 9.89 -17.75
C GLY A 159 12.59 10.23 -16.96
N ALA A 160 11.42 9.72 -17.35
CA ALA A 160 10.16 10.01 -16.67
C ALA A 160 10.05 9.38 -15.27
N ILE A 161 10.80 8.32 -14.97
CA ILE A 161 10.68 7.58 -13.71
C ILE A 161 11.52 8.26 -12.63
N THR A 162 10.87 8.76 -11.58
CA THR A 162 11.54 9.49 -10.49
C THR A 162 12.01 8.58 -9.36
N TRP A 163 12.83 9.10 -8.42
CA TRP A 163 13.33 8.33 -7.27
C TRP A 163 12.21 7.75 -6.39
N ASN A 164 11.01 8.33 -6.46
CA ASN A 164 9.82 7.90 -5.74
C ASN A 164 9.07 6.74 -6.41
N MET A 165 9.59 6.25 -7.54
CA MET A 165 9.01 5.17 -8.34
C MET A 165 9.96 3.97 -8.43
N LEU A 166 9.39 2.82 -8.72
CA LEU A 166 10.02 1.52 -8.95
C LEU A 166 9.54 0.98 -10.30
N CYS A 167 10.43 0.31 -11.04
CA CYS A 167 10.05 -0.44 -12.23
C CYS A 167 10.13 -1.93 -11.89
N ALA A 168 9.10 -2.69 -12.22
CA ALA A 168 9.13 -4.14 -12.06
C ALA A 168 8.35 -4.84 -13.16
N GLY A 169 8.87 -5.97 -13.62
CA GLY A 169 8.30 -6.75 -14.70
C GLY A 169 9.36 -7.64 -15.32
N SER A 170 9.23 -7.88 -16.61
CA SER A 170 10.22 -8.58 -17.42
C SER A 170 10.76 -7.65 -18.52
N GLU A 171 12.09 -7.61 -18.70
CA GLU A 171 12.71 -6.75 -19.72
C GLU A 171 12.27 -7.11 -21.14
N SER A 172 12.04 -8.40 -21.40
CA SER A 172 11.53 -8.89 -22.68
C SER A 172 10.03 -8.67 -22.86
N GLY A 173 9.33 -8.22 -21.82
CA GLY A 173 7.86 -8.16 -21.78
C GLY A 173 7.23 -9.44 -21.21
N ASP A 174 5.98 -9.68 -21.54
CA ASP A 174 5.14 -10.84 -21.17
C ASP A 174 4.59 -10.85 -19.72
N VAL A 175 5.38 -10.42 -18.73
CA VAL A 175 4.96 -10.43 -17.32
C VAL A 175 4.94 -9.02 -16.74
N ASP A 176 3.74 -8.57 -16.36
CA ASP A 176 3.47 -7.22 -15.86
C ASP A 176 2.13 -7.15 -15.08
N SER A 177 1.94 -6.09 -14.30
CA SER A 177 0.63 -5.66 -13.82
C SER A 177 -0.17 -5.02 -14.93
N CYS A 178 -1.50 -5.08 -14.89
CA CYS A 178 -2.32 -4.54 -15.97
C CYS A 178 -3.58 -3.81 -15.49
N GLN A 179 -4.48 -3.47 -16.41
CA GLN A 179 -5.70 -2.76 -16.09
C GLN A 179 -6.52 -3.54 -15.04
N GLY A 180 -6.80 -2.88 -13.92
CA GLY A 180 -7.49 -3.46 -12.77
C GLY A 180 -6.59 -3.87 -11.61
N ASP A 181 -5.26 -3.85 -11.77
CA ASP A 181 -4.30 -4.13 -10.70
C ASP A 181 -3.78 -2.88 -9.98
N SER A 182 -4.24 -1.69 -10.38
CA SER A 182 -3.89 -0.41 -9.76
C SER A 182 -4.20 -0.41 -8.25
N GLY A 183 -3.19 -0.09 -7.46
CA GLY A 183 -3.23 -0.19 -6.00
C GLY A 183 -2.80 -1.56 -5.45
N GLY A 184 -2.54 -2.53 -6.33
CA GLY A 184 -2.08 -3.87 -6.01
C GLY A 184 -0.67 -3.90 -5.44
N PRO A 185 -0.30 -5.01 -4.75
CA PRO A 185 0.97 -5.09 -4.04
C PRO A 185 2.08 -5.61 -4.95
N LEU A 186 3.26 -4.98 -4.87
CA LEU A 186 4.53 -5.56 -5.29
C LEU A 186 5.27 -6.03 -4.03
N MET A 187 5.39 -7.35 -3.87
CA MET A 187 5.94 -8.00 -2.69
C MET A 187 7.22 -8.75 -3.04
N CYS A 188 8.28 -8.60 -2.25
CA CYS A 188 9.52 -9.36 -2.44
C CYS A 188 9.78 -10.27 -1.24
N TYR A 189 10.19 -11.50 -1.50
CA TYR A 189 10.50 -12.47 -0.46
C TYR A 189 12.00 -12.44 -0.13
N PHE A 190 12.29 -12.15 1.13
CA PHE A 190 13.66 -12.12 1.65
C PHE A 190 13.93 -13.39 2.42
N GLN A 191 14.78 -14.26 1.86
CA GLN A 191 15.12 -15.56 2.45
C GLN A 191 15.75 -15.41 3.84
N GLU A 192 16.61 -14.41 4.04
CA GLU A 192 17.27 -14.10 5.32
C GLU A 192 16.28 -13.86 6.46
N PHE A 193 15.10 -13.33 6.14
CA PHE A 193 14.05 -13.02 7.12
C PHE A 193 12.83 -13.92 7.01
N THR A 194 12.85 -14.88 6.08
CA THR A 194 11.74 -15.77 5.71
C THR A 194 10.39 -15.06 5.55
N LYS A 195 10.40 -13.84 5.00
CA LYS A 195 9.22 -12.94 4.97
C LYS A 195 9.05 -12.21 3.66
N TYR A 196 7.79 -11.95 3.32
CA TYR A 196 7.40 -11.04 2.25
C TYR A 196 7.35 -9.60 2.75
N TYR A 197 7.96 -8.71 1.98
CA TYR A 197 7.93 -7.28 2.20
C TYR A 197 7.21 -6.58 1.05
N LEU A 198 6.26 -5.72 1.38
CA LEU A 198 5.61 -4.84 0.42
C LEU A 198 6.57 -3.70 0.06
N VAL A 199 7.15 -3.78 -1.14
CA VAL A 199 8.17 -2.82 -1.61
C VAL A 199 7.56 -1.75 -2.50
N GLY A 200 6.41 -2.02 -3.12
CA GLY A 200 5.70 -1.04 -3.93
C GLY A 200 4.21 -1.28 -4.08
N ILE A 201 3.55 -0.27 -4.64
CA ILE A 201 2.12 -0.28 -4.98
C ILE A 201 2.02 -0.04 -6.48
N THR A 202 1.27 -0.88 -7.21
CA THR A 202 1.02 -0.69 -8.64
C THR A 202 0.40 0.67 -8.90
N SER A 203 0.98 1.45 -9.81
CA SER A 203 0.53 2.81 -10.15
C SER A 203 0.14 2.91 -11.62
N PHE A 204 1.11 2.91 -12.54
CA PHE A 204 0.83 3.08 -13.98
C PHE A 204 1.78 2.26 -14.85
N GLY A 205 1.56 2.27 -16.16
CA GLY A 205 2.43 1.66 -17.17
C GLY A 205 2.01 2.08 -18.57
N VAL A 206 2.87 1.85 -19.57
CA VAL A 206 2.53 2.04 -20.99
C VAL A 206 2.17 0.69 -21.59
N GLY A 207 0.87 0.44 -21.75
CA GLY A 207 0.37 -0.89 -22.09
C GLY A 207 0.55 -1.86 -20.93
N CYS A 208 0.56 -3.16 -21.22
CA CYS A 208 0.88 -4.21 -20.25
C CYS A 208 1.77 -5.27 -20.88
N GLY A 209 2.89 -5.62 -20.21
CA GLY A 209 3.76 -6.69 -20.68
C GLY A 209 4.47 -6.38 -22.00
N ARG A 210 4.60 -5.08 -22.34
CA ARG A 210 5.35 -4.65 -23.51
C ARG A 210 6.86 -4.71 -23.22
N PRO A 211 7.68 -5.16 -24.17
CA PRO A 211 9.13 -5.15 -24.00
C PRO A 211 9.63 -3.74 -23.66
N LYS A 212 10.59 -3.64 -22.71
CA LYS A 212 11.19 -2.36 -22.25
C LYS A 212 10.23 -1.36 -21.59
N LEU A 213 8.96 -1.71 -21.41
CA LEU A 213 7.95 -0.84 -20.79
C LEU A 213 7.30 -1.58 -19.61
N PRO A 214 8.08 -1.90 -18.56
CA PRO A 214 7.55 -2.57 -17.37
C PRO A 214 6.55 -1.68 -16.62
N GLY A 215 5.74 -2.29 -15.76
CA GLY A 215 4.89 -1.58 -14.81
C GLY A 215 5.68 -0.70 -13.85
N ILE A 216 5.06 0.43 -13.49
CA ILE A 216 5.59 1.42 -12.58
C ILE A 216 4.82 1.37 -11.26
N TYR A 217 5.59 1.31 -10.18
CA TYR A 217 5.11 1.14 -8.83
C TYR A 217 5.59 2.33 -7.97
N VAL A 218 4.81 2.69 -6.97
CA VAL A 218 5.24 3.61 -5.92
C VAL A 218 6.37 2.97 -5.12
N ARG A 219 7.49 3.67 -4.90
CA ARG A 219 8.57 3.22 -4.02
C ARG A 219 8.21 3.45 -2.56
N LEU A 220 7.59 2.45 -1.91
CA LEU A 220 6.99 2.61 -0.58
C LEU A 220 7.95 3.06 0.52
N ILE A 221 9.22 2.64 0.48
CA ILE A 221 10.19 3.04 1.50
C ILE A 221 10.35 4.57 1.61
N ASN A 222 10.16 5.31 0.50
CA ASN A 222 10.24 6.77 0.50
C ASN A 222 9.04 7.44 1.21
N TYR A 223 7.92 6.72 1.40
CA TYR A 223 6.69 7.24 2.00
C TYR A 223 6.50 6.80 3.45
N ARG A 224 7.44 6.02 4.01
CA ARG A 224 7.37 5.56 5.39
C ARG A 224 7.23 6.71 6.38
N ASN A 225 8.07 7.74 6.27
CA ASN A 225 8.04 8.88 7.18
C ASN A 225 6.72 9.64 7.08
N TRP A 226 6.21 9.84 5.86
CA TRP A 226 4.90 10.44 5.63
C TRP A 226 3.80 9.67 6.35
N ALA A 227 3.72 8.35 6.17
CA ALA A 227 2.74 7.52 6.88
C ALA A 227 2.88 7.58 8.40
N GLN A 228 4.11 7.58 8.92
CA GLN A 228 4.37 7.69 10.36
C GLN A 228 3.92 9.02 10.97
N THR A 229 4.04 10.13 10.24
CA THR A 229 3.56 11.44 10.72
C THR A 229 2.04 11.44 10.95
N LEU A 230 1.30 10.70 10.12
CA LEU A 230 -0.15 10.57 10.24
C LEU A 230 -0.54 9.76 11.48
N SER A 231 0.25 8.73 11.83
CA SER A 231 0.11 7.95 13.06
C SER A 231 0.22 8.84 14.31
N LEU A 232 1.23 9.72 14.34
CA LEU A 232 1.49 10.61 15.47
C LEU A 232 0.43 11.71 15.63
N SER A 233 -0.08 12.25 14.52
CA SER A 233 -1.18 13.24 14.54
C SER A 233 -2.48 12.68 15.14
N SER A 234 -2.70 11.37 15.01
CA SER A 234 -3.89 10.70 15.56
C SER A 234 -3.81 10.43 17.06
N ARG A 235 -2.61 10.51 17.65
CA ARG A 235 -2.34 10.31 19.09
C ARG A 235 -2.24 11.61 19.87
N THR A 236 -2.35 12.77 19.22
CA THR A 236 -2.38 14.05 19.92
C THR A 236 -3.73 14.17 20.62
N THR A 237 -3.81 13.73 21.86
CA THR A 237 -4.88 14.08 22.78
C THR A 237 -4.98 15.60 22.76
N THR A 238 -6.15 16.15 22.45
CA THR A 238 -6.43 17.55 22.70
C THR A 238 -6.27 17.77 24.20
N VAL A 239 -5.09 18.24 24.60
CA VAL A 239 -4.88 18.72 25.95
C VAL A 239 -5.70 19.99 26.04
N ASN A 240 -6.89 19.89 26.63
CA ASN A 240 -7.74 21.05 26.85
C ASN A 240 -6.97 22.02 27.75
N ILE A 241 -6.60 23.18 27.19
CA ILE A 241 -5.83 24.21 27.89
C ILE A 241 -6.52 24.62 29.19
N HIS A 242 -7.85 24.56 29.26
CA HIS A 242 -8.58 24.78 30.51
C HIS A 242 -8.27 23.73 31.57
N ASN A 243 -8.16 22.45 31.21
CA ASN A 243 -7.83 21.39 32.19
C ASN A 243 -6.40 21.53 32.70
N VAL A 244 -5.46 21.99 31.85
CA VAL A 244 -4.09 22.27 32.27
C VAL A 244 -4.04 23.48 33.20
N LEU A 245 -4.73 24.56 32.85
CA LEU A 245 -4.81 25.76 33.70
C LEU A 245 -5.46 25.45 35.05
N ILE A 246 -6.53 24.65 35.08
CA ILE A 246 -7.18 24.20 36.32
C ILE A 246 -6.21 23.41 37.18
N LEU A 247 -5.47 22.46 36.61
CA LEU A 247 -4.48 21.67 37.35
C LEU A 247 -3.34 22.54 37.89
N LEU A 248 -2.87 23.52 37.12
CA LEU A 248 -1.84 24.47 37.57
C LEU A 248 -2.36 25.38 38.69
N ILE A 249 -3.61 25.85 38.61
CA ILE A 249 -4.25 26.66 39.64
C ILE A 249 -4.46 25.87 40.92
N ILE A 250 -4.99 24.64 40.83
CA ILE A 250 -5.16 23.75 42.01
C ILE A 250 -3.81 23.53 42.68
N ARG A 251 -2.75 23.24 41.90
CA ARG A 251 -1.40 23.00 42.43
C ARG A 251 -0.84 24.25 43.12
N TRP A 252 -1.05 25.44 42.55
CA TRP A 252 -0.66 26.72 43.13
C TRP A 252 -1.41 27.02 44.43
N ILE A 253 -2.73 26.79 44.47
CA ILE A 253 -3.55 26.95 45.67
C ILE A 253 -3.09 25.99 46.77
N THR A 254 -2.86 24.71 46.46
CA THR A 254 -2.39 23.73 47.46
C THR A 254 -1.02 24.09 48.03
N PHE A 255 -0.13 24.65 47.21
CA PHE A 255 1.19 25.12 47.64
C PHE A 255 1.09 26.29 48.63
N HIS A 256 0.16 27.22 48.40
CA HIS A 256 -0.05 28.38 49.28
C HIS A 256 -0.91 28.11 50.51
N ILE A 257 -1.75 27.08 50.52
CA ILE A 257 -2.49 26.66 51.72
C ILE A 257 -1.62 25.81 52.66
N SER A 258 -0.49 25.29 52.17
CA SER A 258 0.44 24.43 52.93
C SER A 258 1.66 25.19 53.50
N LEU A 259 1.64 26.53 53.45
CA LEU A 259 2.62 27.47 54.02
C LEU A 259 1.97 28.25 55.17
#